data_AF-A0AAD2WDF8-F1
#
_entry.id   AF-A0AAD2WDF8-F1
#
_cell.length_a   1.000
_cell.length_b   1.000
_cell.length_c   1.000
_cell.angle_alpha   90.00
_cell.angle_beta   90.00
_cell.angle_gamma   90.00
#
_symmetry.space_group_name_H-M   'P 1'
#
loop_
_entity.id
_entity.type
_entity.pdbx_description
1 polymer ?
#
loop_
_entity_poly.entity_id
_entity_poly.type
_entity_poly.pdbx_seq_one_letter_code
_entity_poly.pdbx_strand_id
1 'polypeptide(L)'
;MVRRLELSVLHSNILASVPFKYRQIALQLFKLLLLLAVASFALVIAIGMVALWTIAALPISAPDNEPDFFEVSHPRHRFKYPEMYDDHGSLR
;
A
#
# COMPACT_ATOMS: atom_id res chain seq x y z
N MET A 1 -15.95 -2.08 27.43
CA MET A 1 -17.14 -1.96 26.55
C MET A 1 -17.52 -3.27 25.86
N VAL A 2 -16.59 -3.99 25.23
CA VAL A 2 -16.88 -5.23 24.44
C VAL A 2 -17.65 -6.31 25.22
N ARG A 3 -17.27 -6.63 26.46
CA ARG A 3 -18.00 -7.61 27.30
C ARG A 3 -19.47 -7.24 27.56
N ARG A 4 -19.80 -5.94 27.59
CA ARG A 4 -21.16 -5.45 27.82
C ARG A 4 -22.04 -5.66 26.59
N LEU A 5 -21.46 -5.48 25.40
CA LEU A 5 -22.09 -5.78 24.11
C LEU A 5 -22.32 -7.28 23.96
N GLU A 6 -21.34 -8.12 24.27
CA GLU A 6 -21.50 -9.59 24.21
C GLU A 6 -22.63 -10.08 25.11
N LEU A 7 -22.70 -9.58 26.36
CA LEU A 7 -23.79 -9.90 27.28
C LEU A 7 -25.14 -9.40 26.77
N SER A 8 -25.18 -8.21 26.17
CA SER A 8 -26.40 -7.65 25.57
C SER A 8 -26.88 -8.45 24.36
N VAL A 9 -25.97 -8.97 23.53
CA VAL A 9 -26.31 -9.83 22.38
C VAL A 9 -26.81 -11.19 22.84
N LEU A 10 -26.14 -11.79 23.83
CA LEU A 10 -26.53 -13.09 24.40
C LEU A 10 -27.91 -13.07 25.05
N HIS A 11 -28.27 -11.97 25.72
CA HIS A 11 -29.57 -11.76 26.37
C HIS A 11 -30.61 -11.04 25.50
N SER A 12 -30.33 -10.86 24.21
CA SER A 12 -31.29 -10.20 23.31
C SER A 12 -32.57 -11.02 23.16
N ASN A 13 -33.72 -10.32 23.17
CA ASN A 13 -35.03 -10.93 22.95
C ASN A 13 -35.18 -11.53 21.54
N ILE A 14 -34.38 -11.08 20.58
CA ILE A 14 -34.40 -11.56 19.18
C ILE A 14 -33.93 -13.01 19.09
N LEU A 15 -32.98 -13.41 19.93
CA LEU A 15 -32.49 -14.79 19.98
C LEU A 15 -33.19 -15.62 21.06
N ALA A 16 -34.20 -15.09 21.76
CA ALA A 16 -34.84 -15.68 22.94
C ALA A 16 -35.25 -17.16 22.77
N SER A 17 -35.63 -17.56 21.55
CA SER A 17 -36.04 -18.92 21.17
C SER A 17 -34.89 -19.94 21.13
N VAL A 18 -33.64 -19.50 21.03
CA VAL A 18 -32.46 -20.36 20.90
C VAL A 18 -31.83 -20.61 22.28
N PRO A 19 -31.49 -21.84 22.68
CA PRO A 19 -30.87 -22.09 23.99
C PRO A 19 -29.54 -21.34 24.15
N PHE A 20 -29.29 -20.81 25.36
CA PHE A 20 -28.15 -19.93 25.65
C PHE A 20 -26.78 -20.51 25.25
N LYS A 21 -26.59 -21.82 25.41
CA LYS A 21 -25.35 -22.53 25.02
C LYS A 21 -25.05 -22.39 23.52
N TYR A 22 -26.06 -22.50 22.65
CA TYR A 22 -25.87 -22.37 21.21
C TYR A 22 -25.55 -20.92 20.80
N ARG A 23 -26.13 -19.92 21.49
CA ARG A 23 -25.80 -18.50 21.26
C ARG A 23 -24.34 -18.20 21.60
N GLN A 24 -23.82 -18.80 22.67
CA GLN A 24 -22.43 -18.63 23.08
C GLN A 24 -21.46 -19.23 22.06
N ILE A 25 -21.75 -20.43 21.54
CA ILE A 25 -20.96 -21.08 20.49
C ILE A 25 -21.00 -20.24 19.19
N ALA A 26 -22.18 -19.77 18.79
CA ALA A 26 -22.34 -18.93 17.60
C ALA A 26 -21.53 -17.63 17.71
N LEU A 27 -21.52 -16.99 18.89
CA LEU A 27 -20.76 -15.76 19.12
C LEU A 27 -19.25 -16.00 19.10
N GLN A 28 -18.78 -17.14 19.61
CA GLN A 28 -17.37 -17.54 19.50
C GLN A 28 -16.98 -17.85 18.04
N LEU A 29 -17.80 -18.58 17.31
CA LEU A 29 -17.60 -18.84 15.87
C LEU A 29 -17.56 -17.55 15.07
N PHE A 30 -18.47 -16.61 15.34
CA PHE A 30 -18.50 -15.32 14.67
C PHE A 30 -17.20 -14.53 14.91
N LYS A 31 -16.73 -14.47 16.16
CA LYS A 31 -15.44 -13.84 16.48
C LYS A 31 -14.28 -14.49 15.73
N LEU A 32 -14.26 -15.83 15.67
CA LEU A 32 -13.22 -16.57 14.98
C LEU A 32 -13.23 -16.28 13.48
N LEU A 33 -14.41 -16.27 12.85
CA LEU A 33 -14.57 -15.92 11.44
C LEU A 33 -14.16 -14.48 11.15
N LEU A 34 -14.56 -13.53 12.01
CA LEU A 34 -14.19 -12.14 11.87
C LEU A 34 -12.67 -11.96 11.95
N LEU A 35 -12.04 -12.61 12.93
CA LEU A 35 -10.60 -12.55 13.13
C LEU A 35 -9.85 -13.17 11.94
N LEU A 36 -10.34 -14.31 11.44
CA LEU A 36 -9.80 -14.96 10.25
C LEU A 36 -9.93 -14.10 8.99
N ALA A 37 -11.08 -13.43 8.81
CA ALA A 37 -11.31 -12.53 7.68
C ALA A 37 -10.35 -11.33 7.73
N VAL A 38 -10.20 -10.70 8.90
CA VAL A 38 -9.26 -9.58 9.09
C VAL A 38 -7.83 -10.02 8.85
N ALA A 39 -7.42 -11.18 9.37
CA ALA A 39 -6.08 -11.72 9.17
C ALA A 39 -5.81 -12.05 7.69
N SER A 40 -6.78 -12.65 7.00
CA SER A 40 -6.69 -12.95 5.57
C SER A 40 -6.54 -11.67 4.74
N PHE A 41 -7.34 -10.64 5.03
CA PHE A 41 -7.24 -9.36 4.34
C PHE A 41 -5.90 -8.65 4.58
N ALA A 42 -5.42 -8.66 5.83
CA ALA A 42 -4.11 -8.11 6.17
C ALA A 42 -2.97 -8.83 5.40
N LEU A 43 -3.07 -10.14 5.24
CA LEU A 43 -2.11 -10.94 4.48
C LEU A 43 -2.12 -10.58 2.99
N VAL A 44 -3.30 -10.40 2.38
CA VAL A 44 -3.40 -9.95 0.98
C VAL A 44 -2.78 -8.58 0.80
N ILE A 45 -3.03 -7.63 1.71
CA ILE A 45 -2.41 -6.30 1.68
C ILE A 45 -0.89 -6.40 1.79
N ALA A 46 -0.38 -7.23 2.71
CA ALA A 46 1.06 -7.40 2.88
C ALA A 46 1.72 -7.93 1.61
N ILE A 47 1.13 -8.95 0.97
CA ILE A 47 1.60 -9.47 -0.32
C ILE A 47 1.54 -8.38 -1.40
N GLY A 48 0.44 -7.63 -1.48
CA GLY A 48 0.27 -6.53 -2.44
C GLY A 48 1.33 -5.45 -2.28
N MET A 49 1.65 -5.06 -1.04
CA MET A 49 2.71 -4.09 -0.74
C MET A 49 4.09 -4.59 -1.17
N VAL A 50 4.40 -5.86 -0.90
CA VAL A 50 5.67 -6.46 -1.36
C VAL A 50 5.73 -6.49 -2.87
N ALA A 51 4.66 -6.90 -3.56
CA ALA A 51 4.61 -6.90 -5.02
C ALA A 51 4.81 -5.49 -5.61
N LEU A 52 4.10 -4.49 -5.09
CA LEU A 52 4.27 -3.09 -5.48
C LEU A 52 5.71 -2.61 -5.29
N TRP A 53 6.31 -2.93 -4.14
CA TRP A 53 7.69 -2.58 -3.86
C TRP A 53 8.65 -3.25 -4.84
N THR A 54 8.47 -4.53 -5.17
CA THR A 54 9.31 -5.23 -6.14
C THR A 54 9.21 -4.63 -7.55
N ILE A 55 8.01 -4.21 -7.98
CA ILE A 55 7.80 -3.57 -9.27
C ILE A 55 8.43 -2.18 -9.28
N ALA A 56 8.25 -1.41 -8.21
CA ALA A 56 8.86 -0.08 -8.07
C ALA A 56 10.39 -0.14 -7.99
N ALA A 57 10.96 -1.25 -7.54
CA ALA A 57 12.39 -1.49 -7.53
C ALA A 57 12.96 -1.95 -8.89
N LEU A 58 12.11 -2.21 -9.88
CA LEU A 58 12.60 -2.52 -11.23
C LEU A 58 13.33 -1.31 -11.80
N PRO A 59 14.48 -1.53 -12.48
CA PRO A 59 15.17 -0.45 -13.16
C PRO A 59 14.23 0.17 -14.19
N ILE A 60 14.10 1.48 -14.17
CA ILE A 60 13.39 2.23 -15.19
C ILE A 60 14.19 2.04 -16.48
N SER A 61 13.59 1.37 -17.47
CA SER A 61 14.11 1.35 -18.83
C SER A 61 13.94 2.75 -19.42
N ALA A 62 14.89 3.63 -19.11
CA ALA A 62 15.07 4.85 -19.86
C ALA A 62 15.45 4.46 -21.30
N PRO A 63 14.87 5.11 -22.33
CA PRO A 63 15.31 4.89 -23.69
C PRO A 63 16.81 5.22 -23.79
N ASP A 64 17.59 4.42 -24.55
CA ASP A 64 19.03 4.69 -24.81
C ASP A 64 19.28 6.04 -25.52
N ASN A 65 18.20 6.75 -25.90
CA ASN A 65 18.20 8.08 -26.49
C ASN A 65 17.99 9.18 -25.44
N GLU A 66 18.09 8.88 -24.15
CA GLU A 66 18.08 9.90 -23.11
C GLU A 66 19.32 10.79 -23.35
N PRO A 67 19.12 12.11 -23.53
CA PRO A 67 20.21 12.99 -23.88
C PRO A 67 21.26 12.94 -22.77
N ASP A 68 22.52 12.70 -23.15
CA ASP A 68 23.62 12.65 -22.20
C ASP A 68 23.70 13.99 -21.43
N PHE A 69 24.34 14.01 -20.27
CA PHE A 69 24.49 15.22 -19.47
C PHE A 69 25.12 16.38 -20.28
N PHE A 70 25.89 16.06 -21.31
CA PHE A 70 26.50 17.00 -22.25
C PHE A 70 25.55 17.51 -23.35
N GLU A 71 24.44 16.81 -23.60
CA GLU A 71 23.44 17.13 -24.62
C GLU A 71 22.30 18.02 -24.09
N VAL A 72 22.31 18.33 -22.79
CA VAL A 72 21.30 19.20 -22.15
C VAL A 72 21.98 20.45 -21.60
N SER A 73 21.39 21.63 -21.86
CA SER A 73 21.91 22.89 -21.33
C SER A 73 21.78 22.94 -19.81
N HIS A 74 22.90 22.87 -19.08
CA HIS A 74 22.92 22.94 -17.62
C HIS A 74 23.70 24.20 -17.15
N PRO A 75 23.17 25.00 -16.20
CA PRO A 75 23.83 26.25 -15.79
C PRO A 75 25.27 26.08 -15.27
N ARG A 76 25.58 24.96 -14.63
CA ARG A 76 26.94 24.65 -14.14
C ARG A 76 27.88 24.15 -15.24
N HIS A 77 27.34 23.58 -16.32
CA HIS A 77 28.11 23.05 -17.43
C HIS A 77 28.71 24.16 -18.29
N ARG A 78 27.99 25.28 -18.43
CA ARG A 78 28.46 26.50 -19.13
C ARG A 78 29.77 27.07 -18.60
N PHE A 79 30.01 26.98 -17.29
CA PHE A 79 31.26 27.47 -16.70
C PHE A 79 32.43 26.52 -16.87
N LYS A 80 32.15 25.21 -17.04
CA LYS A 80 33.17 24.16 -17.13
C LYS A 80 33.56 23.84 -18.57
N TYR A 81 32.62 23.98 -19.51
CA TYR A 81 32.78 23.72 -20.94
C TYR A 81 32.16 24.85 -21.76
N PRO A 82 32.67 26.10 -21.63
CA PRO A 82 32.12 27.26 -22.33
C PRO A 82 32.13 27.10 -23.86
N GLU A 83 33.04 26.29 -24.41
CA GLU A 83 33.17 25.99 -25.83
C GLU A 83 31.98 25.24 -26.45
N MET A 84 31.16 24.57 -25.63
CA MET A 84 29.97 23.84 -26.09
C MET A 84 28.71 24.72 -26.15
N TYR A 85 28.82 26.01 -25.78
CA TYR A 85 27.69 26.94 -25.74
C TYR A 85 27.88 28.05 -26.77
N ASP A 86 26.78 28.51 -27.36
CA ASP A 86 26.77 29.70 -28.20
C ASP A 86 26.85 30.99 -27.36
N ASP A 87 26.95 32.14 -28.06
CA ASP A 87 27.02 33.47 -27.43
C ASP A 87 25.75 33.80 -26.61
N HIS A 88 24.64 33.10 -26.87
CA HIS A 88 23.37 33.23 -26.18
C HIS A 88 23.24 32.28 -24.97
N GLY A 89 24.19 31.35 -24.79
CA GLY A 89 24.19 30.37 -23.71
C GLY A 89 23.36 29.12 -23.96
N SER A 90 22.89 28.91 -25.19
CA SER A 90 22.32 27.64 -25.65
C SER A 90 23.44 26.64 -25.91
N LEU A 91 23.16 25.35 -25.72
CA LEU A 91 24.05 24.31 -26.22
C LEU A 91 24.11 24.39 -27.75
N ARG A 92 25.32 24.36 -28.32
CA ARG A 92 25.56 24.51 -29.77
C ARG A 92 25.37 23.21 -30.54
#